data_AF-A0A852NYH8-F1
#
_entry.id   AF-A0A852NYH8-F1
#
_cell.length_a   1.000
_cell.length_b   1.000
_cell.length_c   1.000
_cell.angle_alpha   90.00
_cell.angle_beta   90.00
_cell.angle_gamma   90.00
#
_symmetry.space_group_name_H-M   'P 1'
#
loop_
_entity.id
_entity.type
_entity.pdbx_description
1 polymer ?
#
loop_
_entity_poly.entity_id
_entity_poly.type
_entity_poly.pdbx_seq_one_letter_code
_entity_poly.pdbx_strand_id
1 'polypeptide(L)'
;AAALPGAGGPAGGTAGSEGRRAGFITIGYRGSYTLGRDSQTDAKFRRVARIMVCGKTSLAKEVFGDTLNESRDPDRPPERYTSRYYLKFTFLEQAFDKLADAGFHMVACNSTGTCAFAHDQTDDRIWTSYTEYVFYRE
;
A
#
# COMPACT_ATOMS: atom_id res chain seq x y z
N ALA A 1 15.27 -56.60 28.96
CA ALA A 1 14.76 -55.39 29.65
C ALA A 1 14.95 -54.22 28.71
N ALA A 2 14.03 -53.28 28.50
CA ALA A 2 12.58 -53.20 28.61
C ALA A 2 12.24 -52.00 27.69
N ALA A 3 11.24 -52.14 26.82
CA ALA A 3 10.73 -51.04 26.02
C ALA A 3 9.99 -50.04 26.93
N LEU A 4 10.11 -48.74 26.64
CA LEU A 4 9.25 -47.69 27.21
C LEU A 4 8.53 -46.92 26.09
N PRO A 5 7.28 -46.49 26.34
CA PRO A 5 6.28 -46.19 25.31
C PRO A 5 6.30 -44.73 24.86
N GLY A 6 5.62 -44.49 23.75
CA GLY A 6 5.60 -43.21 23.04
C GLY A 6 4.77 -42.10 23.66
N ALA A 7 4.83 -40.95 22.99
CA ALA A 7 3.80 -39.93 23.03
C ALA A 7 3.66 -39.38 21.60
N GLY A 8 2.78 -40.00 20.82
CA GLY A 8 2.14 -39.31 19.72
C GLY A 8 1.25 -38.23 20.33
N GLY A 9 1.66 -36.98 20.19
CA GLY A 9 0.76 -35.85 20.29
C GLY A 9 0.54 -35.31 18.89
N PRO A 10 -0.71 -35.22 18.37
CA PRO A 10 -0.94 -34.30 17.29
C PRO A 10 -0.66 -32.92 17.89
N ALA A 11 0.40 -32.25 17.44
CA ALA A 11 0.51 -30.82 17.64
C ALA A 11 -0.68 -30.23 16.87
N GLY A 12 -1.77 -30.06 17.62
CA GLY A 12 -3.05 -29.63 17.12
C GLY A 12 -2.83 -28.40 16.28
N GLY A 13 -3.37 -28.45 15.06
CA GLY A 13 -3.55 -27.25 14.27
C GLY A 13 -4.18 -26.20 15.17
N THR A 14 -3.49 -25.07 15.33
CA THR A 14 -4.10 -23.85 15.84
C THR A 14 -5.07 -23.36 14.78
N ALA A 15 -6.20 -24.07 14.65
CA ALA A 15 -7.46 -23.51 14.19
C ALA A 15 -7.95 -22.58 15.31
N GLY A 16 -7.25 -21.46 15.47
CA GLY A 16 -7.49 -20.45 16.50
C GLY A 16 -7.69 -19.12 15.78
N SER A 17 -8.96 -18.76 15.61
CA SER A 17 -9.49 -17.63 14.85
C SER A 17 -9.31 -17.73 13.32
N GLU A 18 -10.39 -18.05 12.62
CA GLU A 18 -10.68 -17.42 11.31
C GLU A 18 -11.01 -15.92 11.53
N GLY A 19 -10.19 -15.26 12.34
CA GLY A 19 -10.18 -13.82 12.54
C GLY A 19 -9.26 -13.24 11.48
N ARG A 20 -9.72 -12.16 10.86
CA ARG A 20 -8.90 -11.39 9.93
C ARG A 20 -7.54 -11.08 10.57
N ARG A 21 -6.45 -11.42 9.87
CA ARG A 21 -5.09 -11.27 10.43
C ARG A 21 -4.77 -9.81 10.73
N ALA A 22 -4.27 -9.53 11.92
CA ALA A 22 -3.82 -8.20 12.32
C ALA A 22 -2.65 -7.67 11.44
N GLY A 23 -2.62 -6.37 11.19
CA GLY A 23 -1.47 -5.72 10.59
C GLY A 23 -1.70 -4.36 9.96
N PHE A 24 -0.65 -3.87 9.33
CA PHE A 24 -0.62 -2.56 8.69
C PHE A 24 -0.56 -2.69 7.17
N ILE A 25 -1.28 -1.80 6.50
CA ILE A 25 -1.15 -1.52 5.07
C ILE A 25 -0.91 -0.01 4.95
N THR A 26 0.09 0.38 4.17
CA THR A 26 0.31 1.78 3.80
C THR A 26 0.02 1.93 2.33
N ILE A 27 -0.79 2.92 1.97
CA ILE A 27 -1.00 3.30 0.57
C ILE A 27 -0.51 4.72 0.34
N GLY A 28 0.10 4.95 -0.81
CA GLY A 28 0.66 6.26 -1.11
C GLY A 28 0.66 6.57 -2.59
N TYR A 29 0.79 7.84 -2.93
CA TYR A 29 0.91 8.27 -4.32
C TYR A 29 1.92 9.40 -4.45
N ARG A 30 2.53 9.51 -5.63
CA ARG A 30 3.33 10.67 -6.02
C ARG A 30 2.46 11.64 -6.82
N GLY A 31 2.38 12.88 -6.35
CA GLY A 31 1.85 14.01 -7.09
C GLY A 31 2.97 14.81 -7.73
N SER A 32 2.67 15.55 -8.79
CA SER A 32 3.57 16.50 -9.43
C SER A 32 2.80 17.74 -9.83
N TYR A 33 3.29 18.93 -9.46
CA TYR A 33 2.74 20.20 -9.92
C TYR A 33 3.84 21.10 -10.48
N THR A 34 3.60 21.69 -11.65
CA THR A 34 4.47 22.66 -12.29
C THR A 34 3.91 24.06 -12.00
N LEU A 35 4.72 24.92 -11.40
CA LEU A 35 4.37 26.33 -11.24
C LEU A 35 4.95 27.10 -12.42
N GLY A 36 4.30 27.02 -13.58
CA GLY A 36 4.70 27.70 -14.82
C GLY A 36 3.45 28.15 -15.56
N ARG A 37 3.41 29.44 -15.91
CA ARG A 37 2.31 30.20 -16.52
C ARG A 37 1.26 29.34 -17.24
N ASP A 38 0.14 29.09 -16.58
CA ASP A 38 -1.18 29.23 -17.19
C ASP A 38 -2.27 29.08 -16.12
N SER A 39 -3.18 30.05 -16.12
CA SER A 39 -4.39 30.11 -15.32
C SER A 39 -5.42 29.08 -15.83
N GLN A 40 -5.01 27.81 -15.92
CA GLN A 40 -5.92 26.70 -16.16
C GLN A 40 -6.52 26.32 -14.81
N THR A 41 -7.74 26.77 -14.56
CA THR A 41 -8.55 26.43 -13.38
C THR A 41 -8.70 24.91 -13.17
N ASP A 42 -8.41 24.11 -14.19
CA ASP A 42 -8.40 22.65 -14.21
C ASP A 42 -7.11 22.02 -13.62
N ALA A 43 -6.05 22.82 -13.42
CA ALA A 43 -4.82 22.43 -12.73
C ALA A 43 -5.01 22.21 -11.21
N LYS A 44 -6.24 22.34 -10.71
CA LYS A 44 -6.63 22.19 -9.31
C LYS A 44 -7.04 20.77 -8.93
N PHE A 45 -7.18 19.84 -9.88
CA PHE A 45 -7.56 18.47 -9.59
C PHE A 45 -6.38 17.62 -9.13
N ARG A 46 -6.61 16.80 -8.09
CA ARG A 46 -5.63 15.85 -7.54
C ARG A 46 -5.32 14.78 -8.59
N ARG A 47 -4.22 14.91 -9.33
CA ARG A 47 -3.78 13.89 -10.29
C ARG A 47 -3.05 12.74 -9.57
N VAL A 48 -3.75 11.66 -9.32
CA VAL A 48 -3.18 10.41 -8.77
C VAL A 48 -2.74 9.53 -9.93
N ALA A 49 -1.46 9.55 -10.29
CA ALA A 49 -0.96 8.75 -11.40
C ALA A 49 -0.89 7.24 -11.08
N ARG A 50 -0.56 6.91 -9.83
CA ARG A 50 -0.41 5.53 -9.36
C ARG A 50 -0.54 5.48 -7.85
N ILE A 51 -1.33 4.53 -7.35
CA ILE A 51 -1.45 4.24 -5.92
C ILE A 51 -0.51 3.07 -5.61
N MET A 52 0.53 3.33 -4.83
CA MET A 52 1.47 2.35 -4.28
C MET A 52 0.85 1.68 -3.06
N VAL A 53 1.16 0.40 -2.86
CA VAL A 53 0.72 -0.39 -1.71
C VAL A 53 1.94 -1.04 -1.05
N CYS A 54 2.05 -0.84 0.26
CA CYS A 54 3.11 -1.36 1.11
C CYS A 54 2.51 -2.14 2.29
N GLY A 55 3.09 -3.28 2.64
CA GLY A 55 2.61 -4.09 3.77
C GLY A 55 2.93 -5.58 3.62
N LYS A 56 2.26 -6.42 4.43
CA LYS A 56 2.30 -7.89 4.27
C LYS A 56 1.63 -8.25 2.94
N THR A 57 2.28 -9.08 2.12
CA THR A 57 1.73 -9.52 0.82
C THR A 57 0.39 -10.23 0.98
N SER A 58 0.25 -11.11 1.98
CA SER A 58 -1.02 -11.77 2.30
C SER A 58 -2.17 -10.81 2.57
N LEU A 59 -1.95 -9.75 3.38
CA LEU A 59 -2.97 -8.73 3.66
C LEU A 59 -3.30 -7.90 2.41
N ALA A 60 -2.30 -7.49 1.64
CA ALA A 60 -2.53 -6.73 0.42
C ALA A 60 -3.35 -7.53 -0.61
N LYS A 61 -3.09 -8.84 -0.74
CA LYS A 61 -3.85 -9.75 -1.62
C LYS A 61 -5.26 -9.98 -1.10
N GLU A 62 -5.43 -10.13 0.21
CA GLU A 62 -6.76 -10.25 0.85
C GLU A 62 -7.65 -9.04 0.54
N VAL A 63 -7.10 -7.82 0.62
CA VAL A 63 -7.86 -6.58 0.43
C VAL A 63 -8.09 -6.25 -1.06
N PHE A 64 -7.04 -6.33 -1.88
CA PHE A 64 -7.06 -5.80 -3.23
C PHE A 64 -7.22 -6.86 -4.32
N GLY A 65 -6.89 -8.13 -4.03
CA GLY A 65 -7.03 -9.24 -4.98
C GLY A 65 -6.57 -8.89 -6.40
N ASP A 66 -7.46 -9.07 -7.37
CA ASP A 66 -7.21 -8.84 -8.79
C ASP A 66 -6.95 -7.38 -9.16
N THR A 67 -7.26 -6.43 -8.27
CA THR A 67 -6.98 -5.00 -8.49
C THR A 67 -5.54 -4.62 -8.17
N LEU A 68 -4.79 -5.53 -7.54
CA LEU A 68 -3.37 -5.38 -7.25
C LEU A 68 -2.53 -5.75 -8.48
N ASN A 69 -1.47 -5.00 -8.72
CA ASN A 69 -0.48 -5.32 -9.74
C ASN A 69 0.81 -5.80 -9.08
N GLU A 70 1.11 -7.09 -9.30
CA GLU A 70 2.25 -7.80 -8.73
C GLU A 70 3.48 -7.80 -9.65
N SER A 71 3.41 -7.19 -10.84
CA SER A 71 4.42 -7.35 -11.90
C SER A 71 5.83 -6.89 -11.54
N ARG A 72 5.98 -6.13 -10.45
CA ARG A 72 7.28 -5.63 -9.95
C ARG A 72 7.86 -6.48 -8.81
N ASP A 73 7.21 -7.57 -8.42
CA ASP A 73 7.63 -8.49 -7.33
C ASP A 73 7.17 -9.95 -7.55
N PRO A 74 7.40 -10.58 -8.73
CA PRO A 74 6.87 -11.91 -9.06
C PRO A 74 7.51 -13.08 -8.27
N ASP A 75 8.69 -12.91 -7.70
CA ASP A 75 9.50 -14.01 -7.14
C ASP A 75 9.54 -14.07 -5.59
N ARG A 76 8.64 -13.36 -4.88
CA ARG A 76 8.64 -13.39 -3.41
C ARG A 76 7.80 -14.52 -2.82
N PRO A 77 8.33 -15.25 -1.82
CA PRO A 77 7.52 -16.15 -1.00
C PRO A 77 6.36 -15.40 -0.33
N PRO A 78 5.15 -15.99 -0.25
CA PRO A 78 3.90 -15.34 0.18
C PRO A 78 3.85 -14.83 1.63
N GLU A 79 4.89 -15.03 2.43
CA GLU A 79 5.01 -14.52 3.80
C GLU A 79 5.89 -13.28 3.94
N ARG A 80 6.43 -12.73 2.84
CA ARG A 80 7.26 -11.52 2.90
C ARG A 80 6.44 -10.24 2.78
N TYR A 81 6.94 -9.18 3.40
CA TYR A 81 6.47 -7.81 3.18
C TYR A 81 6.91 -7.30 1.80
N THR A 82 6.17 -6.35 1.24
CA THR A 82 6.51 -5.63 0.01
C THR A 82 6.20 -4.14 0.11
N SER A 83 6.89 -3.34 -0.71
CA SER A 83 6.65 -1.91 -0.90
C SER A 83 6.55 -1.56 -2.40
N ARG A 84 6.32 -2.56 -3.24
CA ARG A 84 6.45 -2.46 -4.70
C ARG A 84 5.14 -2.68 -5.45
N TYR A 85 4.09 -3.10 -4.75
CA TYR A 85 2.77 -3.24 -5.35
C TYR A 85 2.16 -1.90 -5.68
N TYR A 86 1.26 -1.91 -6.66
CA TYR A 86 0.44 -0.76 -7.02
C TYR A 86 -0.93 -1.23 -7.50
N LEU A 87 -1.92 -0.35 -7.42
CA LEU A 87 -3.29 -0.65 -7.85
C LEU A 87 -3.45 -0.40 -9.36
N LYS A 88 -4.30 -1.20 -9.99
CA LYS A 88 -4.67 -1.07 -11.41
C LYS A 88 -5.58 0.15 -11.67
N PHE A 89 -6.21 0.68 -10.61
CA PHE A 89 -7.02 1.90 -10.64
C PHE A 89 -6.31 3.04 -9.89
N THR A 90 -6.83 4.26 -10.07
CA THR A 90 -6.19 5.50 -9.57
C THR A 90 -7.06 6.32 -8.62
N PHE A 91 -8.27 5.87 -8.30
CA PHE A 91 -9.14 6.51 -7.30
C PHE A 91 -8.72 6.10 -5.88
N LEU A 92 -8.27 7.05 -5.05
CA LEU A 92 -7.83 6.73 -3.68
C LEU A 92 -8.99 6.32 -2.80
N GLU A 93 -10.13 6.99 -2.97
CA GLU A 93 -11.35 6.74 -2.20
C GLU A 93 -11.83 5.30 -2.41
N GLN A 94 -11.73 4.79 -3.64
CA GLN A 94 -11.99 3.37 -3.93
C GLN A 94 -11.02 2.42 -3.19
N ALA A 95 -9.77 2.81 -2.99
CA ALA A 95 -8.83 2.01 -2.20
C ALA A 95 -9.14 2.08 -0.70
N PHE A 96 -9.58 3.25 -0.22
CA PHE A 96 -10.03 3.45 1.16
C PHE A 96 -11.26 2.61 1.49
N ASP A 97 -12.25 2.59 0.60
CA ASP A 97 -13.46 1.78 0.77
C ASP A 97 -13.12 0.29 0.86
N LYS A 98 -12.27 -0.21 -0.04
CA LYS A 98 -11.80 -1.62 0.01
C LYS A 98 -11.09 -1.97 1.31
N LEU A 99 -10.27 -1.05 1.85
CA LEU A 99 -9.59 -1.24 3.13
C LEU A 99 -10.59 -1.24 4.30
N ALA A 100 -11.57 -0.34 4.27
CA ALA A 100 -12.63 -0.26 5.27
C ALA A 100 -13.50 -1.51 5.29
N ASP A 101 -13.91 -2.04 4.13
CA ASP A 101 -14.65 -3.30 3.99
C ASP A 101 -13.86 -4.49 4.58
N ALA A 102 -12.54 -4.46 4.41
CA ALA A 102 -11.62 -5.43 4.98
C ALA A 102 -11.28 -5.20 6.46
N GLY A 103 -11.90 -4.20 7.12
CA GLY A 103 -11.78 -3.92 8.55
C GLY A 103 -10.53 -3.14 8.94
N PHE A 104 -9.90 -2.45 7.98
CA PHE A 104 -8.81 -1.54 8.28
C PHE A 104 -9.31 -0.13 8.57
N HIS A 105 -8.67 0.53 9.53
CA HIS A 105 -8.92 1.92 9.90
C HIS A 105 -7.72 2.78 9.53
N MET A 106 -7.95 3.97 8.96
CA MET A 106 -6.89 4.94 8.75
C MET A 106 -6.42 5.49 10.11
N VAL A 107 -5.14 5.30 10.42
CA VAL A 107 -4.55 5.71 11.71
C VAL A 107 -3.60 6.89 11.60
N ALA A 108 -3.04 7.14 10.42
CA ALA A 108 -2.17 8.28 10.17
C ALA A 108 -2.15 8.67 8.69
N CYS A 109 -1.84 9.93 8.41
CA CYS A 109 -1.50 10.40 7.08
C CYS A 109 -0.31 11.36 7.14
N ASN A 110 0.53 11.35 6.11
CA ASN A 110 1.66 12.27 5.97
C ASN A 110 1.84 12.68 4.51
N SER A 111 2.29 13.91 4.28
CA SER A 111 2.64 14.39 2.94
C SER A 111 3.96 15.13 2.97
N THR A 112 4.87 14.75 2.08
CA THR A 112 6.19 15.37 1.92
C THR A 112 6.28 15.97 0.51
N GLY A 113 6.69 17.23 0.40
CA GLY A 113 6.92 17.91 -0.88
C GLY A 113 8.40 18.25 -1.08
N THR A 114 8.94 18.01 -2.27
CA THR A 114 10.28 18.45 -2.67
C THR A 114 10.21 19.26 -3.96
N CYS A 115 10.99 20.33 -4.04
CA CYS A 115 11.17 21.13 -5.24
C CYS A 115 12.38 20.60 -6.01
N ALA A 116 12.22 20.34 -7.31
CA ALA A 116 13.32 20.08 -8.23
C ALA A 116 13.43 21.22 -9.24
N PHE A 117 14.64 21.66 -9.53
CA PHE A 117 14.91 22.65 -10.56
C PHE A 117 14.87 21.96 -11.94
N ALA A 118 13.97 22.38 -12.81
CA ALA A 118 13.93 21.90 -14.20
C ALA A 118 14.88 22.75 -15.04
N HIS A 119 16.18 22.42 -14.97
CA HIS A 119 17.25 22.99 -15.79
C HIS A 119 17.51 24.52 -15.64
N ASP A 120 18.78 24.91 -15.75
CA ASP A 120 19.32 26.23 -15.37
C ASP A 120 18.87 27.41 -16.26
N GLN A 121 17.92 27.19 -17.19
CA GLN A 121 17.51 28.18 -18.19
C GLN A 121 16.00 28.48 -18.24
N THR A 122 15.18 27.77 -17.47
CA THR A 122 13.73 28.03 -17.38
C THR A 122 13.33 28.16 -15.92
N ASP A 123 12.60 29.23 -15.57
CA ASP A 123 12.09 29.50 -14.21
C ASP A 123 11.00 28.48 -13.76
N ASP A 124 10.87 27.36 -14.48
CA ASP A 124 9.90 26.31 -14.28
C ASP A 124 10.33 25.42 -13.11
N ARG A 125 9.67 25.61 -11.97
CA ARG A 125 9.87 24.74 -10.80
C ARG A 125 8.91 23.57 -10.85
N ILE A 126 9.47 22.35 -10.89
CA ILE A 126 8.69 21.11 -10.74
C ILE A 126 8.68 20.74 -9.26
N TRP A 127 7.49 20.72 -8.67
CA TRP A 127 7.31 20.24 -7.32
C TRP A 127 6.74 18.83 -7.34
N THR A 128 7.43 17.92 -6.65
CA THR A 128 6.95 16.54 -6.47
C THR A 128 6.48 16.39 -5.04
N SER A 129 5.28 15.86 -4.85
CA SER A 129 4.77 15.49 -3.53
C SER A 129 4.63 13.98 -3.41
N TYR A 130 4.80 13.47 -2.20
CA TYR A 130 4.55 12.08 -1.85
C TYR A 130 3.64 12.06 -0.63
N THR A 131 2.45 11.51 -0.80
CA THR A 131 1.45 11.43 0.27
C THR A 131 1.19 9.97 0.59
N GLU A 132 1.19 9.64 1.88
CA GLU A 132 0.98 8.31 2.41
C GLU A 132 -0.13 8.29 3.45
N TYR A 133 -0.87 7.19 3.47
CA TYR A 133 -1.97 6.91 4.38
C TYR A 133 -1.71 5.53 5.00
N VAL A 134 -1.69 5.48 6.33
CA VAL A 134 -1.41 4.27 7.10
C VAL A 134 -2.73 3.72 7.61
N PHE A 135 -2.96 2.44 7.34
CA PHE A 135 -4.14 1.70 7.73
C PHE A 135 -3.76 0.55 8.65
N TYR A 136 -4.54 0.35 9.71
CA TYR A 136 -4.35 -0.71 10.68
C TYR A 136 -5.63 -1.52 10.87
N ARG A 137 -5.46 -2.83 10.99
CA ARG A 137 -6.50 -3.77 11.43
C ARG A 137 -5.98 -4.54 12.64
N GLU A 138 -6.78 -4.54 13.69
CA GLU A 138 -6.55 -5.32 14.91
C GLU A 138 -6.74 -6.82 14.67
#